data_AF-A0A0C3E691-F1
#
_entry.id   AF-A0A0C3E691-F1
#
_cell.length_a   1.000
_cell.length_b   1.000
_cell.length_c   1.000
_cell.angle_alpha   90.00
_cell.angle_beta   90.00
_cell.angle_gamma   90.00
#
_symmetry.space_group_name_H-M   'P 1'
#
loop_
_entity.id
_entity.type
_entity.pdbx_description
1 polymer ?
#
loop_
_entity_poly.entity_id
_entity_poly.type
_entity_poly.pdbx_seq_one_letter_code
_entity_poly.pdbx_strand_id
1 'polypeptide(L)'
;MDGVGGKPAWAWIFILEGLITVVAGAVSPWIIVDFPENASFLTEAERTVVIRRLQCDNQFSAVGERIKCKHVKKSFTEWKTYAGRYKATPANLLTVPVYIVACIFTCIVGVLGDRYRRRGLFNLICLPVAATGFIILLASRDAKLSYFAVFLAACGVFPCISNIVAWVANNVEGSSKRSVSLAMTITSGNLQGIVSSNIYRAKQTPWYPTGHGIALMYVTLGIIGTLILHYILKRENARRDRGERDEIIQGQEGGHIANGCFESVEEAKRGKGDEWSGFRYTL
;
A
#
# COMPACT_ATOMS: atom_id res chain seq x y z
N MET A 1 0.99 19.10 30.11
CA MET A 1 0.01 20.20 30.23
C MET A 1 -1.19 19.69 31.03
N ASP A 2 -0.97 19.20 32.24
CA ASP A 2 -2.08 18.72 33.07
C ASP A 2 -2.71 19.92 33.80
N GLY A 3 -4.04 20.07 33.73
CA GLY A 3 -4.76 21.20 34.35
C GLY A 3 -4.75 22.52 33.56
N VAL A 4 -3.98 22.61 32.47
CA VAL A 4 -3.99 23.80 31.59
C VAL A 4 -5.34 23.86 30.87
N GLY A 5 -6.05 24.98 30.99
CA GLY A 5 -7.38 25.17 30.38
C GLY A 5 -8.48 24.24 30.93
N GLY A 6 -8.31 23.71 32.14
CA GLY A 6 -9.27 22.78 32.76
C GLY A 6 -9.34 21.40 32.09
N LYS A 7 -8.34 21.05 31.26
CA LYS A 7 -8.30 19.78 30.54
C LYS A 7 -7.16 18.88 31.04
N PRO A 8 -7.38 17.55 31.05
CA PRO A 8 -6.34 16.59 31.42
C PRO A 8 -5.25 16.52 30.35
N ALA A 9 -4.02 16.18 30.76
CA ALA A 9 -2.84 16.18 29.88
C ALA A 9 -3.00 15.33 28.60
N TRP A 10 -3.77 14.24 28.64
CA TRP A 10 -4.01 13.38 27.48
C TRP A 10 -4.84 14.08 26.40
N ALA A 11 -5.78 14.97 26.78
CA ALA A 11 -6.62 15.70 25.82
C ALA A 11 -5.79 16.71 25.02
N TRP A 12 -4.77 17.31 25.64
CA TRP A 12 -3.86 18.24 24.96
C TRP A 12 -3.02 17.56 23.87
N ILE A 13 -2.74 16.26 23.97
CA ILE A 13 -2.04 15.51 22.91
C ILE A 13 -2.90 15.53 21.64
N PHE A 14 -4.16 15.12 21.74
CA PHE A 14 -5.09 15.11 20.61
C PHE A 14 -5.41 16.51 20.08
N ILE A 15 -5.53 17.51 20.96
CA ILE A 15 -5.80 18.89 20.54
C ILE A 15 -4.61 19.44 19.74
N LEU A 16 -3.38 19.23 20.20
CA LEU A 16 -2.20 19.73 19.49
C LEU A 16 -1.95 18.98 18.18
N GLU A 17 -2.10 17.67 18.18
CA GLU A 17 -1.97 16.85 16.97
C GLU A 17 -3.05 17.20 15.93
N GLY A 18 -4.30 17.34 16.37
CA GLY A 18 -5.41 17.82 15.55
C GLY A 18 -5.19 19.24 15.03
N LEU A 19 -4.69 20.15 15.87
CA LEU A 19 -4.40 21.54 15.46
C LEU A 19 -3.32 21.61 14.39
N ILE A 20 -2.24 20.83 14.52
CA ILE A 20 -1.21 20.72 13.47
C ILE A 20 -1.84 20.26 12.15
N THR A 21 -2.78 19.32 12.20
CA THR A 21 -3.48 18.79 11.02
C THR A 21 -4.39 19.84 10.39
N VAL A 22 -5.13 20.61 11.20
CA VAL A 22 -5.96 21.74 10.73
C VAL A 22 -5.11 22.82 10.10
N VAL A 23 -3.97 23.17 10.71
CA VAL A 23 -3.04 24.16 10.16
C VAL A 23 -2.43 23.65 8.85
N ALA A 24 -1.99 22.39 8.79
CA ALA A 24 -1.47 21.81 7.55
C ALA A 24 -2.54 21.78 6.44
N GLY A 25 -3.78 21.43 6.78
CA GLY A 25 -4.91 21.46 5.85
C GLY A 25 -5.23 22.87 5.36
N ALA A 26 -5.26 23.86 6.26
CA ALA A 26 -5.45 25.26 5.92
C ALA A 26 -4.31 25.79 5.05
N VAL A 27 -3.08 25.32 5.27
CA VAL A 27 -1.89 25.74 4.50
C VAL A 27 -1.79 25.03 3.14
N SER A 28 -2.43 23.86 2.98
CA SER A 28 -2.36 23.06 1.75
C SER A 28 -2.72 23.82 0.45
N PRO A 29 -3.74 24.69 0.36
CA PRO A 29 -4.03 25.44 -0.88
C PRO A 29 -2.92 26.41 -1.30
N TRP A 30 -2.02 26.83 -0.40
CA TRP A 30 -0.88 27.68 -0.77
C TRP A 30 0.38 26.91 -1.14
N ILE A 31 0.46 25.63 -0.77
CA ILE A 31 1.63 24.77 -1.04
C ILE A 31 1.39 23.85 -2.24
N ILE A 32 0.18 23.31 -2.39
CA ILE A 32 -0.16 22.35 -3.44
C ILE A 32 -0.60 23.11 -4.69
N VAL A 33 0.23 23.05 -5.73
CA VAL A 33 -0.11 23.56 -7.06
C VAL A 33 -0.67 22.40 -7.88
N ASP A 34 -1.88 22.57 -8.43
CA ASP A 34 -2.60 21.49 -9.12
C ASP A 34 -1.90 20.98 -10.39
N PHE A 35 -1.16 21.85 -11.09
CA PHE A 35 -0.42 21.51 -12.30
C PHE A 35 0.90 22.28 -12.40
N PRO A 36 1.97 21.70 -12.98
CA PRO A 36 3.28 22.36 -13.12
C PRO A 36 3.24 23.64 -13.97
N GLU A 37 2.21 23.79 -14.79
CA GLU A 37 1.93 24.97 -15.61
C GLU A 37 1.58 26.19 -14.75
N ASN A 38 0.99 25.96 -13.58
CA ASN A 38 0.60 26.99 -12.61
C ASN A 38 1.66 27.19 -11.51
N ALA A 39 2.77 26.44 -11.55
CA ALA A 39 3.83 26.53 -10.54
C ALA A 39 4.67 27.79 -10.76
N SER A 40 4.55 28.74 -9.84
CA SER A 40 5.31 30.01 -9.85
C SER A 40 6.79 29.85 -9.48
N PHE A 41 7.19 28.69 -8.97
CA PHE A 41 8.55 28.41 -8.53
C PHE A 41 9.43 27.72 -9.59
N LEU A 42 8.87 27.26 -10.73
CA LEU A 42 9.61 26.57 -11.79
C LEU A 42 10.06 27.56 -12.87
N THR A 43 11.34 27.51 -13.26
CA THR A 43 11.79 28.18 -14.48
C THR A 43 11.29 27.46 -15.74
N GLU A 44 11.20 28.18 -16.86
CA GLU A 44 10.66 27.64 -18.12
C GLU A 44 11.37 26.36 -18.59
N ALA A 45 12.70 26.30 -18.43
CA ALA A 45 13.51 25.13 -18.77
C ALA A 45 13.23 23.93 -17.85
N GLU A 46 13.03 24.16 -16.55
CA GLU A 46 12.66 23.11 -15.59
C GLU A 46 11.23 22.62 -15.83
N ARG A 47 10.32 23.54 -16.18
CA ARG A 47 8.94 23.22 -16.54
C ARG A 47 8.89 22.28 -17.75
N THR A 48 9.68 22.51 -18.80
CA THR A 48 9.73 21.59 -19.96
C THR A 48 10.26 20.21 -19.58
N VAL A 49 11.26 20.13 -18.71
CA VAL A 49 11.77 18.84 -18.20
C VAL A 49 10.72 18.14 -17.34
N VAL A 50 10.01 18.88 -16.49
CA VAL A 50 8.94 18.34 -15.63
C VAL A 50 7.76 17.87 -16.47
N ILE A 51 7.34 18.62 -17.48
CA ILE A 51 6.28 18.22 -18.43
C ILE A 51 6.72 17.00 -19.23
N ARG A 52 7.95 16.98 -19.75
CA ARG A 52 8.49 15.84 -20.50
C ARG A 52 8.61 14.60 -19.60
N ARG A 53 9.01 14.77 -18.34
CA ARG A 53 9.00 13.69 -17.34
C ARG A 53 7.57 13.25 -17.06
N LEU A 54 6.62 14.13 -16.75
CA LEU A 54 5.19 13.80 -16.57
C LEU A 54 4.58 13.06 -17.76
N GLN A 55 4.99 13.41 -18.98
CA GLN A 55 4.58 12.71 -20.20
C GLN A 55 5.20 11.31 -20.32
N CYS A 56 6.45 11.12 -19.87
CA CYS A 56 7.10 9.80 -19.79
C CYS A 56 6.68 8.99 -18.55
N ASP A 57 6.27 9.67 -17.50
CA ASP A 57 6.04 9.18 -16.15
C ASP A 57 4.54 9.10 -15.87
N ASN A 58 3.89 8.14 -16.53
CA ASN A 58 2.48 7.88 -16.31
C ASN A 58 2.21 7.22 -14.93
N GLN A 59 3.09 7.35 -13.92
CA GLN A 59 2.88 6.94 -12.51
C GLN A 59 4.07 7.31 -11.57
N PHE A 60 3.92 8.28 -10.66
CA PHE A 60 4.82 8.47 -9.50
C PHE A 60 3.92 8.75 -8.27
N SER A 61 3.86 7.95 -7.19
CA SER A 61 4.88 7.35 -6.31
C SER A 61 5.85 8.36 -5.70
N ALA A 62 5.42 8.88 -4.54
CA ALA A 62 6.17 9.39 -3.40
C ALA A 62 7.53 10.07 -3.67
N VAL A 63 7.51 11.40 -3.73
CA VAL A 63 8.73 12.22 -3.67
C VAL A 63 9.23 12.25 -2.22
N GLY A 64 10.49 11.87 -2.06
CA GLY A 64 11.08 11.47 -0.78
C GLY A 64 11.46 12.60 0.16
N GLU A 65 11.23 12.34 1.45
CA GLU A 65 11.93 13.02 2.54
C GLU A 65 13.14 12.18 2.99
N ARG A 66 14.30 12.83 3.12
CA ARG A 66 15.51 12.16 3.67
C ARG A 66 15.32 11.91 5.16
N ILE A 67 15.22 10.63 5.55
CA ILE A 67 15.21 10.21 6.96
C ILE A 67 16.51 10.65 7.64
N LYS A 68 16.41 11.62 8.55
CA LYS A 68 17.53 12.03 9.41
C LYS A 68 17.70 11.01 10.54
N CYS A 69 18.63 10.08 10.37
CA CYS A 69 19.03 9.02 11.32
C CYS A 69 19.32 9.51 12.76
N LYS A 70 19.59 10.80 12.94
CA LYS A 70 19.81 11.46 14.24
C LYS A 70 18.57 11.48 15.15
N HIS A 71 17.35 11.50 14.60
CA HIS A 71 16.12 11.48 15.39
C HIS A 71 15.73 10.07 15.83
N VAL A 72 15.97 9.07 14.98
CA VAL A 72 15.78 7.64 15.32
C VAL A 72 16.61 7.25 16.54
N LYS A 73 17.90 7.66 16.57
CA LYS A 73 18.78 7.38 17.71
C LYS A 73 18.36 8.08 19.02
N LYS A 74 17.69 9.23 18.91
CA LYS A 74 17.18 9.99 20.07
C LYS A 74 15.93 9.34 20.67
N SER A 75 15.04 8.81 19.82
CA SER A 75 13.87 8.05 20.26
C SER A 75 14.24 6.77 21.04
N PHE A 76 15.33 6.10 20.67
CA PHE A 76 15.85 4.93 21.41
C PHE A 76 16.52 5.26 22.74
N THR A 77 16.90 6.52 22.99
CA THR A 77 17.66 6.92 24.19
C THR A 77 16.87 7.84 25.12
N GLU A 78 15.61 8.11 24.83
CA GLU A 78 14.75 8.98 25.63
C GLU A 78 14.34 8.25 26.93
N TRP A 79 14.91 8.66 28.06
CA TRP A 79 14.63 8.07 29.38
C TRP A 79 13.15 8.16 29.81
N LYS A 80 12.39 9.10 29.24
CA LYS A 80 10.94 9.24 29.45
C LYS A 80 10.15 8.02 28.95
N THR A 81 10.68 7.28 27.97
CA THR A 81 10.14 5.99 27.49
C THR A 81 10.21 4.91 28.57
N TYR A 82 11.15 5.02 29.51
CA TYR A 82 11.43 4.02 30.54
C TYR A 82 10.85 4.36 31.92
N ALA A 83 10.45 5.62 32.16
CA ALA A 83 10.04 6.12 33.48
C ALA A 83 8.53 6.03 33.79
N GLY A 84 7.68 5.68 32.82
CA GLY A 84 6.22 5.63 33.01
C GLY A 84 5.66 4.24 33.31
N ARG A 85 5.54 3.86 34.59
CA ARG A 85 4.74 2.71 35.03
C ARG A 85 3.25 2.93 34.70
N TYR A 86 2.67 2.18 33.77
CA TYR A 86 1.35 1.54 33.90
C TYR A 86 1.28 0.35 32.92
N LYS A 87 0.76 -0.79 33.40
CA LYS A 87 0.70 -2.19 32.87
C LYS A 87 0.54 -2.48 31.35
N ALA A 88 0.50 -1.51 30.45
CA ALA A 88 0.48 -1.68 28.99
C ALA A 88 1.87 -1.54 28.31
N THR A 89 2.90 -1.07 29.03
CA THR A 89 4.23 -0.75 28.48
C THR A 89 5.02 -1.95 27.92
N PRO A 90 5.07 -3.14 28.56
CA PRO A 90 5.90 -4.23 28.06
C PRO A 90 5.46 -4.77 26.70
N ALA A 91 4.14 -4.91 26.48
CA ALA A 91 3.59 -5.43 25.23
C ALA A 91 3.89 -4.47 24.06
N ASN A 92 3.73 -3.16 24.27
CA ASN A 92 4.04 -2.15 23.26
C ASN A 92 5.54 -2.05 22.97
N LEU A 93 6.42 -2.24 23.96
CA LEU A 93 7.86 -2.31 23.71
C LEU A 93 8.24 -3.55 22.89
N LEU A 94 7.55 -4.68 23.10
CA LEU A 94 7.80 -5.91 22.35
C LEU A 94 7.30 -5.84 20.90
N THR A 95 6.34 -4.97 20.57
CA THR A 95 5.88 -4.77 19.19
C THR A 95 6.79 -3.84 18.38
N VAL A 96 7.54 -2.93 19.02
CA VAL A 96 8.44 -2.02 18.32
C VAL A 96 9.47 -2.77 17.44
N PRO A 97 10.21 -3.78 17.94
CA PRO A 97 11.12 -4.56 17.09
C PRO A 97 10.42 -5.25 15.92
N VAL A 98 9.21 -5.77 16.12
CA VAL A 98 8.40 -6.40 15.06
C VAL A 98 8.12 -5.38 13.95
N TYR A 99 7.69 -4.16 14.31
CA TYR A 99 7.40 -3.12 13.33
C TYR A 99 8.65 -2.63 12.59
N ILE A 100 9.80 -2.55 13.26
CA ILE A 100 11.07 -2.16 12.61
C ILE A 100 11.44 -3.19 11.54
N VAL A 101 11.40 -4.48 11.89
CA VAL A 101 11.74 -5.55 10.94
C VAL A 101 10.71 -5.58 9.80
N ALA A 102 9.42 -5.48 10.10
CA ALA A 102 8.37 -5.40 9.09
C ALA A 102 8.57 -4.20 8.15
N CYS A 103 8.94 -3.03 8.66
CA CYS A 103 9.24 -1.85 7.86
C CYS A 103 10.41 -2.09 6.90
N ILE A 104 11.51 -2.67 7.39
CA ILE A 104 12.67 -3.03 6.55
C ILE A 104 12.25 -3.99 5.43
N PHE A 105 11.47 -5.03 5.77
CA PHE A 105 10.95 -5.98 4.77
C PHE A 105 10.03 -5.31 3.76
N THR A 106 9.14 -4.41 4.19
CA THR A 106 8.25 -3.65 3.30
C THR A 106 9.04 -2.80 2.31
N CYS A 107 10.09 -2.11 2.77
CA CYS A 107 10.96 -1.35 1.89
C CYS A 107 11.70 -2.25 0.88
N ILE A 108 12.24 -3.39 1.33
CA ILE A 108 12.94 -4.34 0.45
C ILE A 108 11.97 -4.88 -0.61
N VAL A 109 10.83 -5.41 -0.21
CA VAL A 109 9.83 -5.97 -1.13
C VAL A 109 9.28 -4.88 -2.07
N GLY A 110 9.11 -3.65 -1.59
CA GLY A 110 8.73 -2.52 -2.44
C GLY A 110 9.75 -2.26 -3.55
N VAL A 111 11.03 -2.11 -3.19
CA VAL A 111 12.12 -1.88 -4.16
C VAL A 111 12.28 -3.04 -5.14
N LEU A 112 12.19 -4.28 -4.65
CA LEU A 112 12.25 -5.46 -5.52
C LEU A 112 11.02 -5.55 -6.42
N GLY A 113 9.83 -5.25 -5.90
CA GLY A 113 8.58 -5.20 -6.64
C GLY A 113 8.62 -4.21 -7.81
N ASP A 114 9.21 -3.04 -7.59
CA ASP A 114 9.44 -2.04 -8.63
C ASP A 114 10.50 -2.48 -9.64
N ARG A 115 11.62 -3.05 -9.17
CA ARG A 115 12.72 -3.48 -10.04
C ARG A 115 12.34 -4.61 -10.98
N TYR A 116 11.60 -5.61 -10.48
CA TYR A 116 11.26 -6.80 -11.26
C TYR A 116 9.93 -6.71 -12.01
N ARG A 117 9.09 -5.70 -11.73
CA ARG A 117 7.76 -5.53 -12.34
C ARG A 117 6.90 -6.81 -12.34
N ARG A 118 7.02 -7.60 -11.27
CA ARG A 118 6.30 -8.86 -11.04
C ARG A 118 5.72 -8.88 -9.64
N ARG A 119 4.90 -7.87 -9.33
CA ARG A 119 4.36 -7.60 -7.99
C ARG A 119 3.51 -8.76 -7.47
N GLY A 120 2.76 -9.49 -8.33
CA GLY A 120 1.95 -10.61 -7.87
C GLY A 120 2.77 -11.77 -7.31
N LEU A 121 3.97 -12.03 -7.84
CA LEU A 121 4.87 -13.06 -7.30
C LEU A 121 5.34 -12.73 -5.88
N PHE A 122 5.63 -11.46 -5.59
CA PHE A 122 6.02 -11.05 -4.25
C PHE A 122 4.89 -11.26 -3.22
N ASN A 123 3.64 -11.00 -3.61
CA ASN A 123 2.49 -11.32 -2.77
C ASN A 123 2.37 -12.84 -2.52
N LEU A 124 2.57 -13.66 -3.57
CA LEU A 124 2.53 -15.12 -3.45
C LEU A 124 3.68 -15.70 -2.62
N ILE A 125 4.75 -14.95 -2.37
CA ILE A 125 5.82 -15.34 -1.45
C ILE A 125 5.53 -14.85 -0.02
N CYS A 126 5.10 -13.59 0.13
CA CYS A 126 4.91 -12.97 1.44
C CYS A 126 3.68 -13.51 2.18
N LEU A 127 2.58 -13.79 1.47
CA LEU A 127 1.34 -14.28 2.09
C LEU A 127 1.49 -15.68 2.71
N PRO A 128 2.16 -16.68 2.08
CA PRO A 128 2.48 -17.93 2.75
C PRO A 128 3.35 -17.77 3.99
N VAL A 129 4.33 -16.85 3.99
CA VAL A 129 5.13 -16.55 5.18
C VAL A 129 4.24 -16.02 6.32
N ALA A 130 3.29 -15.15 6.00
CA ALA A 130 2.29 -14.70 6.98
C ALA A 130 1.40 -15.86 7.47
N ALA A 131 0.96 -16.74 6.57
CA ALA A 131 0.14 -17.90 6.91
C ALA A 131 0.89 -18.83 7.87
N THR A 132 2.18 -19.12 7.61
CA THR A 132 3.03 -19.90 8.51
C THR A 132 3.11 -19.25 9.89
N GLY A 133 3.26 -17.92 9.98
CA GLY A 133 3.21 -17.20 11.26
C GLY A 133 1.91 -17.43 12.03
N PHE A 134 0.75 -17.29 11.38
CA PHE A 134 -0.54 -17.53 12.02
C PHE A 134 -0.80 -19.00 12.36
N ILE A 135 -0.32 -19.95 11.55
CA ILE A 135 -0.38 -21.39 11.86
C ILE A 135 0.42 -21.70 13.12
N ILE A 136 1.64 -21.14 13.25
CA ILE A 136 2.45 -21.31 14.46
C ILE A 136 1.74 -20.68 15.67
N LEU A 137 1.12 -19.51 15.53
CA LEU A 137 0.35 -18.89 16.63
C LEU A 137 -0.86 -19.74 17.07
N LEU A 138 -1.49 -20.45 16.13
CA LEU A 138 -2.59 -21.37 16.44
C LEU A 138 -2.11 -22.63 17.17
N ALA A 139 -0.99 -23.20 16.74
CA ALA A 139 -0.47 -24.48 17.22
C ALA A 139 0.41 -24.36 18.48
N SER A 140 1.20 -23.29 18.59
CA SER A 140 2.15 -23.09 19.67
C SER A 140 1.47 -22.70 20.98
N ARG A 141 2.01 -23.23 22.08
CA ARG A 141 1.72 -22.82 23.45
C ARG A 141 2.99 -22.33 24.18
N ASP A 142 4.06 -22.07 23.43
CA ASP A 142 5.30 -21.48 23.92
C ASP A 142 5.36 -19.98 23.56
N ALA A 143 5.55 -19.13 24.57
CA ALA A 143 5.65 -17.68 24.42
C ALA A 143 6.80 -17.24 23.50
N LYS A 144 7.95 -17.93 23.52
CA LYS A 144 9.11 -17.58 22.70
C LYS A 144 8.84 -17.85 21.21
N LEU A 145 8.27 -19.02 20.93
CA LEU A 145 7.89 -19.42 19.57
C LEU A 145 6.76 -18.55 19.03
N SER A 146 5.76 -18.23 19.86
CA SER A 146 4.68 -17.32 19.47
C SER A 146 5.19 -15.91 19.20
N TYR A 147 6.16 -15.41 19.97
CA TYR A 147 6.78 -14.10 19.69
C TYR A 147 7.50 -14.09 18.34
N PHE A 148 8.28 -15.13 18.03
CA PHE A 148 8.90 -15.28 16.70
C PHE A 148 7.85 -15.36 15.58
N ALA A 149 6.74 -16.06 15.80
CA ALA A 149 5.66 -16.16 14.82
C ALA A 149 5.01 -14.82 14.50
N VAL A 150 4.97 -13.88 15.44
CA VAL A 150 4.53 -12.49 15.20
C VAL A 150 5.47 -11.76 14.22
N PHE A 151 6.78 -11.99 14.28
CA PHE A 151 7.72 -11.45 13.27
C PHE A 151 7.41 -11.99 11.88
N LEU A 152 7.20 -13.31 11.75
CA LEU A 152 6.85 -13.91 10.45
C LEU A 152 5.54 -13.34 9.90
N ALA A 153 4.50 -13.27 10.74
CA ALA A 153 3.22 -12.71 10.37
C ALA A 153 3.36 -11.25 9.89
N ALA A 154 4.09 -10.43 10.62
CA ALA A 154 4.30 -9.03 10.26
C ALA A 154 5.12 -8.88 8.97
N CYS A 155 6.23 -9.61 8.82
CA CYS A 155 7.05 -9.56 7.61
C CYS A 155 6.33 -10.05 6.35
N GLY A 156 5.31 -10.90 6.48
CA GLY A 156 4.47 -11.30 5.36
C GLY A 156 3.34 -10.31 5.05
N VAL A 157 2.63 -9.81 6.07
CA VAL A 157 1.43 -8.97 5.89
C VAL A 157 1.78 -7.54 5.45
N PHE A 158 2.74 -6.89 6.11
CA PHE A 158 3.03 -5.46 5.88
C PHE A 158 3.48 -5.17 4.43
N PRO A 159 4.40 -5.94 3.83
CA PRO A 159 4.79 -5.71 2.44
C PRO A 159 3.65 -5.87 1.44
N CYS A 160 2.72 -6.80 1.70
CA CYS A 160 1.59 -7.07 0.81
C CYS A 160 0.64 -5.88 0.70
N ILE A 161 0.45 -5.11 1.78
CA ILE A 161 -0.43 -3.93 1.79
C ILE A 161 0.11 -2.86 0.84
N SER A 162 1.38 -2.51 0.95
CA SER A 162 2.00 -1.53 0.04
C SER A 162 2.06 -2.07 -1.40
N ASN A 163 2.34 -3.36 -1.56
CA ASN A 163 2.49 -3.96 -2.88
C ASN A 163 1.16 -4.08 -3.62
N ILE A 164 0.04 -4.38 -2.96
CA ILE A 164 -1.26 -4.48 -3.62
C ILE A 164 -1.76 -3.12 -4.13
N VAL A 165 -1.55 -2.05 -3.36
CA VAL A 165 -1.90 -0.68 -3.77
C VAL A 165 -1.12 -0.31 -5.03
N ALA A 166 0.18 -0.55 -5.05
CA ALA A 166 1.00 -0.29 -6.22
C ALA A 166 0.67 -1.23 -7.40
N TRP A 167 0.30 -2.48 -7.14
CA TRP A 167 -0.10 -3.44 -8.18
C TRP A 167 -1.42 -3.06 -8.85
N VAL A 168 -2.41 -2.59 -8.09
CA VAL A 168 -3.65 -2.04 -8.63
C VAL A 168 -3.35 -0.80 -9.47
N ALA A 169 -2.54 0.12 -8.95
CA ALA A 169 -2.19 1.35 -9.65
C ALA A 169 -1.52 1.08 -11.00
N ASN A 170 -0.60 0.11 -11.06
CA ASN A 170 0.11 -0.29 -12.29
C ASN A 170 -0.79 -0.98 -13.32
N ASN A 171 -1.95 -1.50 -12.91
CA ASN A 171 -2.87 -2.23 -13.79
C ASN A 171 -4.08 -1.40 -14.22
N VAL A 172 -4.10 -0.11 -13.90
CA VAL A 172 -5.14 0.82 -14.32
C VAL A 172 -4.51 1.97 -15.10
N GLU A 173 -5.00 2.19 -16.31
CA GLU A 173 -4.65 3.32 -17.16
C GLU A 173 -5.69 4.46 -17.02
N GLY A 174 -5.21 5.70 -17.15
CA GLY A 174 -5.99 6.91 -16.92
C GLY A 174 -5.92 7.38 -15.47
N SER A 175 -5.60 8.67 -15.27
CA SER A 175 -5.38 9.28 -13.95
C SER A 175 -6.64 9.21 -13.06
N SER A 176 -7.80 9.56 -13.61
CA SER A 176 -9.07 9.55 -12.88
C SER A 176 -9.49 8.13 -12.51
N LYS A 177 -9.48 7.19 -13.48
CA LYS A 177 -9.83 5.78 -13.25
C LYS A 177 -8.92 5.17 -12.18
N ARG A 178 -7.60 5.39 -12.28
CA ARG A 178 -6.63 4.91 -11.30
C ARG A 178 -6.88 5.47 -9.91
N SER A 179 -7.13 6.77 -9.79
CA SER A 179 -7.39 7.41 -8.49
C SER A 179 -8.64 6.85 -7.82
N VAL A 180 -9.72 6.66 -8.59
CA VAL A 180 -10.96 6.03 -8.11
C VAL A 180 -10.72 4.58 -7.69
N SER A 181 -10.01 3.79 -8.51
CA SER A 181 -9.68 2.39 -8.18
C SER A 181 -8.83 2.28 -6.90
N LEU A 182 -7.85 3.17 -6.71
CA LEU A 182 -7.04 3.21 -5.49
C LEU A 182 -7.86 3.61 -4.27
N ALA A 183 -8.74 4.61 -4.39
CA ALA A 183 -9.64 5.01 -3.31
C ALA A 183 -10.57 3.87 -2.89
N MET A 184 -11.15 3.14 -3.86
CA MET A 184 -11.96 1.95 -3.59
C MET A 184 -11.15 0.85 -2.88
N THR A 185 -9.92 0.61 -3.31
CA THR A 185 -9.01 -0.38 -2.71
C THR A 185 -8.65 -0.02 -1.27
N ILE A 186 -8.34 1.25 -0.99
CA ILE A 186 -8.02 1.72 0.36
C ILE A 186 -9.26 1.68 1.26
N THR A 187 -10.43 2.05 0.73
CA THR A 187 -11.69 2.04 1.49
C THR A 187 -12.08 0.63 1.90
N SER A 188 -11.99 -0.35 1.00
CA SER A 188 -12.27 -1.75 1.33
C SER A 188 -11.29 -2.30 2.38
N GLY A 189 -10.02 -1.88 2.34
CA GLY A 189 -9.04 -2.18 3.37
C GLY A 189 -9.44 -1.66 4.76
N ASN A 190 -9.99 -0.46 4.84
CA ASN A 190 -10.42 0.14 6.11
C ASN A 190 -11.69 -0.52 6.69
N LEU A 191 -12.58 -1.08 5.85
CA LEU A 191 -13.75 -1.83 6.33
C LEU A 191 -13.37 -3.05 7.17
N GLN A 192 -12.18 -3.62 6.95
CA GLN A 192 -11.63 -4.70 7.78
C GLN A 192 -11.51 -4.30 9.26
N GLY A 193 -11.39 -3.01 9.58
CA GLY A 193 -11.33 -2.47 10.93
C GLY A 193 -12.45 -2.99 11.82
N ILE A 194 -13.68 -3.09 11.29
CA ILE A 194 -14.88 -3.55 12.00
C ILE A 194 -14.74 -5.00 12.48
N VAL A 195 -14.15 -5.86 11.65
CA VAL A 195 -13.93 -7.26 12.03
C VAL A 195 -12.74 -7.35 12.97
N SER A 196 -11.61 -6.73 12.62
CA SER A 196 -10.36 -6.83 13.39
C SER A 196 -10.48 -6.38 14.86
N SER A 197 -11.36 -5.42 15.15
CA SER A 197 -11.60 -4.95 16.53
C SER A 197 -12.29 -5.97 17.42
N ASN A 198 -12.96 -6.98 16.84
CA ASN A 198 -13.83 -7.90 17.57
C ASN A 198 -13.33 -9.36 17.61
N ILE A 199 -12.30 -9.71 16.83
CA ILE A 199 -11.84 -11.10 16.69
C ILE A 199 -11.06 -11.63 17.91
N TYR A 200 -10.40 -10.75 18.69
CA TYR A 200 -9.63 -11.12 19.89
C TYR A 200 -10.50 -10.97 21.14
N ARG A 201 -11.12 -12.08 21.57
CA ARG A 201 -12.04 -12.10 22.72
C ARG A 201 -11.32 -12.41 24.03
N ALA A 202 -11.62 -11.65 25.08
CA ALA A 202 -11.02 -11.83 26.41
C ALA A 202 -11.23 -13.24 27.01
N LYS A 203 -12.33 -13.91 26.68
CA LYS A 203 -12.61 -15.29 27.13
C LYS A 203 -11.62 -16.33 26.61
N GLN A 204 -10.84 -15.98 25.59
CA GLN A 204 -9.91 -16.88 24.89
C GLN A 204 -8.44 -16.60 25.23
N THR A 205 -8.19 -15.84 26.30
CA THR A 205 -6.84 -15.63 26.83
C THR A 205 -6.19 -16.95 27.24
N PRO A 206 -4.86 -17.13 27.06
CA PRO A 206 -3.91 -16.21 26.41
C PRO A 206 -3.69 -16.51 24.92
N TRP A 207 -4.33 -17.55 24.36
CA TRP A 207 -3.96 -18.12 23.05
C TRP A 207 -4.83 -17.68 21.87
N TYR A 208 -5.98 -17.06 22.14
CA TYR A 208 -6.87 -16.45 21.15
C TYR A 208 -7.05 -17.22 19.81
N PRO A 209 -7.43 -18.51 19.84
CA PRO A 209 -7.52 -19.34 18.63
C PRO A 209 -8.49 -18.78 17.58
N THR A 210 -9.60 -18.14 17.98
CA THR A 210 -10.50 -17.51 17.00
C THR A 210 -9.87 -16.30 16.33
N GLY A 211 -9.12 -15.47 17.06
CA GLY A 211 -8.44 -14.31 16.49
C GLY A 211 -7.41 -14.71 15.44
N HIS A 212 -6.53 -15.65 15.79
CA HIS A 212 -5.53 -16.17 14.87
C HIS A 212 -6.14 -16.99 13.72
N GLY A 213 -7.22 -17.73 13.95
CA GLY A 213 -7.95 -18.47 12.93
C GLY A 213 -8.60 -17.56 11.87
N ILE A 214 -9.24 -16.47 12.31
CA ILE A 214 -9.82 -15.49 11.39
C ILE A 214 -8.72 -14.73 10.64
N ALA A 215 -7.61 -14.39 11.30
CA ALA A 215 -6.46 -13.78 10.62
C ALA A 215 -5.87 -14.71 9.54
N LEU A 216 -5.71 -16.01 9.85
CA LEU A 216 -5.27 -17.01 8.88
C LEU A 216 -6.26 -17.13 7.71
N MET A 217 -7.56 -17.13 7.98
CA MET A 217 -8.60 -17.13 6.94
C MET A 217 -8.43 -15.93 6.00
N TYR A 218 -8.21 -14.72 6.52
CA TYR A 218 -7.98 -13.54 5.68
C TYR A 218 -6.70 -13.64 4.84
N VAL A 219 -5.61 -14.16 5.41
CA VAL A 219 -4.38 -14.40 4.66
C VAL A 219 -4.62 -15.41 3.53
N THR A 220 -5.34 -16.50 3.79
CA THR A 220 -5.68 -17.51 2.78
C THR A 220 -6.57 -16.94 1.68
N LEU A 221 -7.58 -16.13 2.03
CA LEU A 221 -8.38 -15.41 1.03
C LEU A 221 -7.53 -14.44 0.21
N GLY A 222 -6.53 -13.80 0.83
CA GLY A 222 -5.53 -12.98 0.13
C GLY A 222 -4.70 -13.79 -0.87
N ILE A 223 -4.28 -15.01 -0.51
CA ILE A 223 -3.55 -15.92 -1.42
C ILE A 223 -4.42 -16.29 -2.61
N ILE A 224 -5.66 -16.73 -2.35
CA ILE A 224 -6.62 -17.11 -3.40
C ILE A 224 -6.91 -15.91 -4.31
N GLY A 225 -7.20 -14.74 -3.74
CA GLY A 225 -7.45 -13.51 -4.50
C GLY A 225 -6.25 -13.10 -5.35
N THR A 226 -5.03 -13.21 -4.82
CA THR A 226 -3.79 -12.94 -5.56
C THR A 226 -3.60 -13.93 -6.71
N LEU A 227 -3.86 -15.22 -6.49
CA LEU A 227 -3.78 -16.25 -7.54
C LEU A 227 -4.81 -16.00 -8.65
N ILE A 228 -6.05 -15.67 -8.29
CA ILE A 228 -7.12 -15.36 -9.24
C ILE A 228 -6.73 -14.14 -10.07
N LEU A 229 -6.34 -13.04 -9.44
CA LEU A 229 -5.96 -11.83 -10.15
C LEU A 229 -4.74 -12.06 -11.04
N HIS A 230 -3.70 -12.73 -10.53
CA HIS A 230 -2.52 -13.09 -11.32
C HIS A 230 -2.88 -13.94 -12.55
N TYR A 231 -3.77 -14.93 -12.39
CA TYR A 231 -4.25 -15.75 -13.50
C TYR A 231 -5.04 -14.94 -14.53
N ILE A 232 -5.95 -14.07 -14.08
CA ILE A 232 -6.75 -13.20 -14.97
C ILE A 232 -5.84 -12.27 -15.77
N LEU A 233 -4.90 -11.59 -15.12
CA LEU A 233 -3.97 -10.67 -15.79
C LEU A 233 -3.07 -11.41 -16.77
N LYS A 234 -2.56 -12.59 -16.41
CA LYS A 234 -1.77 -13.45 -17.30
C LYS A 234 -2.57 -13.92 -18.49
N ARG A 235 -3.82 -14.36 -18.28
CA ARG A 235 -4.73 -14.79 -19.35
C ARG A 235 -5.03 -13.64 -20.30
N GLU A 236 -5.28 -12.45 -19.78
CA GLU A 236 -5.61 -11.29 -20.58
C GLU A 236 -4.42 -10.77 -21.38
N ASN A 237 -3.21 -10.76 -20.82
CA ASN A 237 -1.98 -10.52 -21.58
C ASN A 237 -1.79 -11.55 -22.69
N ALA A 238 -2.00 -12.85 -22.41
CA ALA A 238 -1.89 -13.89 -23.43
C ALA A 238 -2.94 -13.76 -24.54
N ARG A 239 -4.15 -13.24 -24.24
CA ARG A 239 -5.17 -12.93 -25.27
C ARG A 239 -4.69 -11.81 -26.20
N ARG A 240 -4.07 -10.78 -25.64
CA ARG A 240 -3.44 -9.70 -26.42
C ARG A 240 -2.27 -10.20 -27.26
N ASP A 241 -1.46 -11.11 -26.73
CA ASP A 241 -0.34 -11.70 -27.49
C ASP A 241 -0.82 -12.59 -28.67
N ARG A 242 -2.07 -13.08 -28.62
CA ARG A 242 -2.72 -13.80 -29.73
C ARG A 242 -3.45 -12.89 -30.72
N GLY A 243 -3.45 -11.58 -30.51
CA GLY A 243 -4.16 -10.60 -31.33
C GLY A 243 -5.67 -10.54 -31.11
N GLU A 244 -6.23 -11.31 -30.16
CA GLU A 244 -7.70 -11.35 -29.92
C GLU A 244 -8.28 -9.99 -29.49
N ARG A 245 -7.43 -9.09 -29.00
CA ARG A 245 -7.79 -7.76 -28.51
C ARG A 245 -7.40 -6.64 -29.47
N ASP A 246 -6.85 -6.96 -30.63
CA ASP A 246 -6.39 -5.95 -31.58
C ASP A 246 -7.59 -5.19 -32.13
N GLU A 247 -7.54 -3.86 -32.01
CA GLU A 247 -8.49 -2.94 -32.64
C GLU A 247 -8.01 -2.53 -34.03
N ILE A 248 -8.93 -2.03 -34.85
CA ILE A 248 -8.57 -1.50 -36.17
C ILE A 248 -8.06 -0.07 -35.98
N ILE A 249 -6.84 0.19 -36.44
CA ILE A 249 -6.24 1.52 -36.44
C ILE A 249 -6.00 1.92 -37.88
N GLN A 250 -6.47 3.10 -38.29
CA GLN A 250 -6.27 3.58 -39.66
C GLN A 250 -4.78 3.58 -40.02
N GLY A 251 -4.43 2.95 -41.14
CA GLY A 251 -3.05 2.83 -41.61
C GLY A 251 -2.25 1.66 -41.03
N GLN A 252 -2.84 0.81 -40.17
CA GLN A 252 -2.25 -0.47 -39.75
C GLN A 252 -3.07 -1.64 -40.31
N GLU A 253 -2.38 -2.68 -40.80
CA GLU A 253 -3.03 -3.93 -41.20
C GLU A 253 -3.28 -4.82 -39.98
N GLY A 254 -4.52 -5.29 -39.82
CA GLY A 254 -4.93 -6.16 -38.71
C GLY A 254 -6.04 -5.54 -37.85
N GLY A 255 -6.39 -6.26 -36.78
CA GLY A 255 -7.45 -5.85 -35.86
C GLY A 255 -8.82 -6.45 -36.17
N HIS A 256 -9.66 -6.49 -35.14
CA HIS A 256 -11.02 -7.01 -35.20
C HIS A 256 -12.02 -5.87 -35.06
N ILE A 257 -13.02 -5.80 -35.95
CA ILE A 257 -14.11 -4.81 -35.88
C ILE A 257 -14.82 -4.83 -34.51
N ALA A 258 -14.94 -6.01 -33.90
CA ALA A 258 -15.52 -6.18 -32.57
C ALA A 258 -14.79 -5.40 -31.46
N ASN A 259 -13.51 -5.06 -31.67
CA ASN A 259 -12.69 -4.29 -30.75
C ASN A 259 -12.68 -2.78 -31.09
N GLY A 260 -13.46 -2.32 -32.07
CA GLY A 260 -13.57 -0.91 -32.45
C GLY A 260 -12.59 -0.48 -33.55
N CYS A 261 -12.82 0.72 -34.08
CA CYS A 261 -12.03 1.36 -35.13
C CYS A 261 -11.64 2.76 -34.67
N PHE A 262 -10.34 3.09 -34.76
CA PHE A 262 -9.77 4.35 -34.30
C PHE A 262 -8.89 4.97 -35.40
N GLU A 263 -8.80 6.29 -35.43
CA GLU A 263 -7.95 7.00 -36.40
C GLU A 263 -6.47 6.89 -36.04
N SER A 264 -6.16 6.79 -34.75
CA SER A 264 -4.79 6.70 -34.26
C SER A 264 -4.65 5.86 -32.98
N VAL A 265 -3.42 5.44 -32.70
CA VAL A 265 -3.06 4.74 -31.45
C VAL A 265 -3.39 5.58 -30.21
N GLU A 266 -3.16 6.90 -30.26
CA GLU A 266 -3.44 7.80 -29.14
C GLU A 266 -4.94 7.93 -28.87
N GLU A 267 -5.77 7.91 -29.92
CA GLU A 267 -7.22 7.89 -29.79
C GLU A 267 -7.71 6.57 -29.18
N ALA A 268 -7.18 5.43 -29.65
CA ALA A 268 -7.48 4.11 -29.09
C ALA A 268 -7.11 4.05 -27.59
N LYS A 269 -5.93 4.55 -27.22
CA LYS A 269 -5.46 4.63 -25.83
C LYS A 269 -6.34 5.54 -24.97
N ARG A 270 -6.78 6.69 -25.50
CA ARG A 270 -7.67 7.62 -24.78
C ARG A 270 -9.09 7.04 -24.61
N GLY A 271 -9.61 6.37 -25.63
CA GLY A 271 -10.95 5.81 -25.63
C GLY A 271 -11.09 4.53 -24.79
N LYS A 272 -10.12 3.63 -24.88
CA LYS A 272 -10.15 2.32 -24.19
C LYS A 272 -9.41 2.28 -22.85
N GLY A 273 -8.45 3.17 -22.63
CA GLY A 273 -7.55 3.09 -21.48
C GLY A 273 -6.84 1.75 -21.40
N ASP A 274 -6.99 1.04 -20.28
CA ASP A 274 -6.37 -0.25 -19.98
C ASP A 274 -6.92 -1.41 -20.84
N GLU A 275 -8.01 -1.20 -21.58
CA GLU A 275 -8.53 -2.18 -22.55
C GLU A 275 -7.85 -2.11 -23.92
N TRP A 276 -7.03 -1.08 -24.17
CA TRP A 276 -6.27 -0.93 -25.41
C TRP A 276 -5.34 -2.14 -25.66
N SER A 277 -5.18 -2.55 -26.93
CA SER A 277 -4.39 -3.74 -27.30
C SER A 277 -2.92 -3.65 -26.90
N GLY A 278 -2.36 -2.44 -26.86
CA GLY A 278 -0.98 -2.18 -26.45
C GLY A 278 -0.75 -2.14 -24.94
N PHE A 279 -1.81 -2.06 -24.13
CA PHE A 279 -1.66 -2.08 -22.67
C PHE A 279 -1.23 -3.48 -22.20
N ARG A 280 -0.24 -3.52 -21.30
CA ARG A 280 0.26 -4.78 -20.72
C ARG A 280 0.12 -4.74 -19.21
N TYR A 281 -0.69 -5.65 -18.68
CA TYR A 281 -0.88 -5.79 -17.24
C TYR A 281 0.40 -6.28 -16.57
N THR A 282 0.71 -5.71 -15.41
CA THR A 282 1.81 -6.14 -14.55
C THR A 282 1.38 -7.39 -13.78
N LEU A 283 2.19 -8.45 -13.82
CA LEU A 283 1.90 -9.73 -13.15
C LEU A 283 2.26 -9.77 -11.67
#